data_AF-A0A9D1DE34-F1
#
_entry.id   AF-A0A9D1DE34-F1
#
_cell.length_a   1.000
_cell.length_b   1.000
_cell.length_c   1.000
_cell.angle_alpha   90.00
_cell.angle_beta   90.00
_cell.angle_gamma   90.00
#
_symmetry.space_group_name_H-M   'P 1'
#
loop_
_entity.id
_entity.type
_entity.pdbx_description
1 polymer ?
#
loop_
_entity_poly.entity_id
_entity_poly.type
_entity_poly.pdbx_seq_one_letter_code
_entity_poly.pdbx_strand_id
1 'polypeptide(L)'
;MYCSHCGAQIPDDSAFCPSCGQKPGRAGDPAAQTAAPQSAPPPQTSYAQPAPRYVETIKSEGEFIQEYRNLHNYGTYKTGQTIFKVGEPIFLIGYLIWVFVDVNERFGQWWSRSATWDDYFAYLPVPLVVIVVCGIFEYLLSKRVNDIDSTAASEYRRYKRKMGIGGIQSSSSIFSDSNSKNLGYSSKANPPRTSIPANGWRCPDCGRVNASYVGTCACGRRKNS
;
A
#
# COMPACT_ATOMS: atom_id res chain seq x y z
N MET A 1 -58.34 19.75 9.17
CA MET A 1 -58.84 19.22 7.88
C MET A 1 -57.87 18.16 7.30
N TYR A 2 -58.06 17.67 6.07
CA TYR A 2 -57.15 16.72 5.39
C TYR A 2 -56.70 17.23 4.01
N CYS A 3 -55.51 16.85 3.56
CA CYS A 3 -54.95 17.25 2.27
C CYS A 3 -55.52 16.43 1.09
N SER A 4 -56.13 17.10 0.11
CA SER A 4 -56.57 16.47 -1.14
C SER A 4 -55.43 15.92 -2.02
N HIS A 5 -54.19 16.39 -1.83
CA HIS A 5 -53.02 15.96 -2.62
C HIS A 5 -52.20 14.81 -2.02
N CYS A 6 -52.30 14.55 -0.70
CA CYS A 6 -51.49 13.51 -0.04
C CYS A 6 -52.17 12.79 1.13
N GLY A 7 -53.44 13.09 1.44
CA GLY A 7 -54.19 12.46 2.54
C GLY A 7 -53.76 12.85 3.95
N ALA A 8 -52.65 13.57 4.14
CA ALA A 8 -52.17 13.98 5.46
C ALA A 8 -53.15 14.93 6.18
N GLN A 9 -53.26 14.81 7.50
CA GLN A 9 -54.07 15.71 8.33
C GLN A 9 -53.39 17.07 8.44
N ILE A 10 -54.14 18.16 8.21
CA ILE A 10 -53.67 19.54 8.24
C ILE A 10 -54.39 20.28 9.39
N PRO A 11 -53.66 20.97 10.30
CA PRO A 11 -54.27 21.86 11.29
C PRO A 11 -55.08 22.98 10.63
N ASP A 12 -56.18 23.41 11.24
CA ASP A 12 -57.14 24.30 10.56
C ASP A 12 -56.69 25.78 10.45
N ASP A 13 -55.53 26.12 11.02
CA ASP A 13 -54.81 27.40 10.87
C ASP A 13 -53.76 27.40 9.74
N SER A 14 -53.47 26.23 9.15
CA SER A 14 -52.29 26.02 8.32
C SER A 14 -52.57 26.27 6.83
N ALA A 15 -52.05 27.39 6.30
CA ALA A 15 -52.24 27.83 4.90
C ALA A 15 -51.61 26.91 3.82
N PHE A 16 -50.77 25.96 4.23
CA PHE A 16 -50.10 24.98 3.37
C PHE A 16 -50.03 23.63 4.11
N CYS A 17 -50.03 22.52 3.38
CA CYS A 17 -49.85 21.19 3.98
C CYS A 17 -48.37 20.98 4.38
N PRO A 18 -48.04 20.75 5.66
CA PRO A 18 -46.65 20.55 6.09
C PRO A 18 -46.02 19.27 5.51
N SER A 19 -46.83 18.27 5.14
CA SER A 19 -46.37 16.97 4.64
C SER A 19 -46.03 16.94 3.14
N CYS A 20 -46.47 17.93 2.35
CA CYS A 20 -46.24 17.95 0.89
C CYS A 20 -46.03 19.35 0.28
N GLY A 21 -46.09 20.42 1.08
CA GLY A 21 -45.94 21.82 0.64
C GLY A 21 -47.12 22.40 -0.16
N GLN A 22 -48.05 21.58 -0.65
CA GLN A 22 -49.19 22.06 -1.44
C GLN A 22 -50.24 22.78 -0.59
N LYS A 23 -50.91 23.77 -1.19
CA LYS A 23 -52.04 24.46 -0.55
C LYS A 23 -53.25 23.50 -0.47
N PRO A 24 -53.94 23.40 0.68
CA PRO A 24 -55.22 22.71 0.75
C PRO A 24 -56.28 23.50 -0.06
N GLY A 25 -56.59 23.01 -1.26
CA GLY A 25 -57.59 23.65 -2.13
C GLY A 25 -58.99 23.57 -1.54
N ARG A 26 -59.62 24.72 -1.29
CA ARG A 26 -61.08 24.82 -1.14
C ARG A 26 -61.73 24.81 -2.54
N ALA A 27 -62.90 24.20 -2.65
CA ALA A 27 -63.68 24.18 -3.88
C ALA A 27 -64.64 25.39 -3.95
N GLY A 28 -64.75 26.02 -5.14
CA GLY A 28 -65.30 27.37 -5.35
C GLY A 28 -64.19 28.43 -5.20
N ASP A 29 -63.86 29.28 -6.17
CA ASP A 29 -64.62 29.78 -7.33
C ASP A 29 -63.73 30.01 -8.60
N PRO A 30 -64.31 30.38 -9.77
CA PRO A 30 -63.59 30.45 -11.06
C PRO A 30 -63.12 31.87 -11.48
N ALA A 31 -62.46 31.93 -12.67
CA ALA A 31 -61.82 33.08 -13.34
C ALA A 31 -60.47 33.54 -12.71
N ALA A 32 -59.35 33.80 -13.41
CA ALA A 32 -59.07 34.38 -14.75
C ALA A 32 -59.25 35.92 -14.77
N GLN A 33 -58.29 36.77 -15.17
CA GLN A 33 -56.92 36.62 -15.72
C GLN A 33 -55.93 37.56 -14.94
N THR A 34 -54.71 38.00 -15.34
CA THR A 34 -53.92 38.02 -16.60
C THR A 34 -52.43 38.34 -16.33
N ALA A 35 -51.61 38.37 -17.39
CA ALA A 35 -50.48 39.29 -17.67
C ALA A 35 -49.00 38.82 -17.58
N ALA A 36 -48.31 39.04 -18.70
CA ALA A 36 -46.86 39.15 -18.95
C ALA A 36 -45.96 37.88 -18.84
N PRO A 37 -45.00 37.69 -19.77
CA PRO A 37 -44.20 36.46 -19.85
C PRO A 37 -42.92 36.52 -18.99
N GLN A 38 -42.75 35.57 -18.08
CA GLN A 38 -41.43 35.28 -17.50
C GLN A 38 -40.72 34.24 -18.38
N SER A 39 -39.50 34.58 -18.80
CA SER A 39 -38.63 33.69 -19.59
C SER A 39 -38.43 32.36 -18.87
N ALA A 40 -38.60 31.24 -19.59
CA ALA A 40 -38.40 29.91 -19.03
C ALA A 40 -37.01 29.82 -18.36
N PRO A 41 -36.91 29.34 -17.10
CA PRO A 41 -35.60 29.02 -16.53
C PRO A 41 -34.93 27.97 -17.42
N PRO A 42 -33.60 28.03 -17.61
CA PRO A 42 -32.90 27.08 -18.46
C PRO A 42 -33.16 25.65 -17.96
N PRO A 43 -33.28 24.66 -18.87
CA PRO A 43 -33.66 23.31 -18.51
C PRO A 43 -32.71 22.77 -17.45
N GLN A 44 -33.25 22.47 -16.27
CA GLN A 44 -32.50 21.88 -15.18
C GLN A 44 -32.12 20.46 -15.59
N THR A 45 -30.96 20.33 -16.23
CA THR A 45 -30.27 19.05 -16.38
C THR A 45 -30.18 18.45 -14.99
N SER A 46 -30.89 17.33 -14.77
CA SER A 46 -30.73 16.57 -13.54
C SER A 46 -29.25 16.22 -13.43
N TYR A 47 -28.56 16.85 -12.49
CA TYR A 47 -27.18 16.54 -12.19
C TYR A 47 -27.18 15.18 -11.51
N ALA A 48 -27.16 14.13 -12.32
CA ALA A 48 -26.88 12.79 -11.87
C ALA A 48 -25.65 12.88 -10.98
N GLN A 49 -25.82 12.56 -9.68
CA GLN A 49 -24.74 12.73 -8.72
C GLN A 49 -23.52 11.99 -9.25
N PRO A 50 -22.33 12.65 -9.32
CA PRO A 50 -21.16 12.01 -9.87
C PRO A 50 -20.90 10.75 -9.04
N ALA A 51 -21.07 9.58 -9.68
CA ALA A 51 -20.96 8.29 -9.02
C ALA A 51 -19.67 8.28 -8.19
N PRO A 52 -19.71 7.79 -6.93
CA PRO A 52 -18.64 8.00 -5.96
C PRO A 52 -17.33 7.57 -6.58
N ARG A 53 -16.50 8.58 -6.89
CA ARG A 53 -15.28 8.38 -7.67
C ARG A 53 -14.37 7.50 -6.82
N TYR A 54 -14.33 6.22 -7.14
CA TYR A 54 -13.45 5.28 -6.47
C TYR A 54 -12.02 5.76 -6.74
N VAL A 55 -11.44 6.43 -5.75
CA VAL A 55 -10.01 6.71 -5.73
C VAL A 55 -9.42 5.39 -5.30
N GLU A 56 -9.09 4.55 -6.28
CA GLU A 56 -8.35 3.32 -6.06
C GLU A 56 -7.02 3.70 -5.42
N THR A 57 -6.95 3.66 -4.09
CA THR A 57 -5.84 4.21 -3.33
C THR A 57 -4.60 3.41 -3.71
N ILE A 58 -3.71 4.05 -4.45
CA ILE A 58 -2.49 3.42 -4.97
C ILE A 58 -1.67 3.01 -3.76
N LYS A 59 -1.58 1.70 -3.51
CA LYS A 59 -0.83 1.13 -2.41
C LYS A 59 0.62 1.59 -2.51
N SER A 60 1.17 2.09 -1.40
CA SER A 60 2.57 2.46 -1.32
C SER A 60 3.47 1.24 -1.55
N GLU A 61 4.73 1.48 -1.87
CA GLU A 61 5.72 0.41 -2.07
C GLU A 61 5.86 -0.49 -0.83
N GLY A 62 5.82 0.11 0.37
CA GLY A 62 5.85 -0.63 1.64
C GLY A 62 4.63 -1.53 1.83
N GLU A 63 3.41 -0.99 1.65
CA GLU A 63 2.16 -1.74 1.79
C GLU A 63 2.08 -2.90 0.80
N PHE A 64 2.37 -2.64 -0.49
CA PHE A 64 2.34 -3.66 -1.53
C PHE A 64 3.36 -4.79 -1.27
N ILE A 65 4.60 -4.45 -0.91
CA ILE A 65 5.64 -5.46 -0.66
C ILE A 65 5.33 -6.23 0.63
N GLN A 66 4.73 -5.61 1.65
CA GLN A 66 4.33 -6.29 2.89
C GLN A 66 3.14 -7.23 2.67
N GLU A 67 2.12 -6.81 1.91
CA GLU A 67 0.99 -7.66 1.49
C GLU A 67 1.48 -8.86 0.66
N TYR A 68 2.37 -8.62 -0.30
CA TYR A 68 3.01 -9.68 -1.10
C TYR A 68 3.80 -10.66 -0.23
N ARG A 69 4.62 -10.17 0.71
CA ARG A 69 5.37 -11.01 1.65
C ARG A 69 4.46 -11.84 2.57
N ASN A 70 3.33 -11.30 3.00
CA ASN A 70 2.34 -12.03 3.78
C ASN A 70 1.71 -13.17 2.96
N LEU A 71 1.29 -12.89 1.72
CA LEU A 71 0.73 -13.89 0.80
C LEU A 71 1.73 -15.04 0.52
N HIS A 72 3.03 -14.73 0.46
CA HIS A 72 4.10 -15.71 0.20
C HIS A 72 4.73 -16.32 1.48
N ASN A 73 4.05 -16.24 2.64
CA ASN A 73 4.52 -16.84 3.92
C ASN A 73 5.96 -16.43 4.32
N TYR A 74 6.38 -15.21 3.94
CA TYR A 74 7.75 -14.73 4.13
C TYR A 74 8.21 -14.78 5.60
N GLY A 75 7.31 -14.46 6.53
CA GLY A 75 7.58 -14.53 7.97
C GLY A 75 8.01 -15.93 8.42
N THR A 76 7.33 -16.97 7.94
CA THR A 76 7.66 -18.38 8.24
C THR A 76 9.05 -18.75 7.74
N TYR A 77 9.39 -18.40 6.50
CA TYR A 77 10.72 -18.69 5.94
C TYR A 77 11.83 -17.92 6.65
N LYS A 78 11.58 -16.65 7.04
CA LYS A 78 12.56 -15.82 7.74
C LYS A 78 12.76 -16.24 9.20
N THR A 79 11.69 -16.62 9.91
CA THR A 79 11.78 -17.24 11.24
C THR A 79 12.54 -18.57 11.17
N GLY A 80 12.29 -19.40 10.15
CA GLY A 80 13.06 -20.62 9.90
C GLY A 80 14.57 -20.33 9.72
N GLN A 81 14.93 -19.33 8.92
CA GLN A 81 16.33 -18.92 8.73
C GLN A 81 16.99 -18.49 10.05
N THR A 82 16.28 -17.73 10.90
CA THR A 82 16.76 -17.36 12.25
C THR A 82 16.94 -18.59 13.16
N ILE A 83 16.01 -19.54 13.12
CA ILE A 83 16.09 -20.78 13.93
C ILE A 83 17.32 -21.59 13.57
N PHE A 84 17.65 -21.79 12.28
CA PHE A 84 18.87 -22.51 11.91
C PHE A 84 20.14 -21.75 12.31
N LYS A 85 20.21 -20.44 12.05
CA LYS A 85 21.39 -19.60 12.39
C LYS A 85 21.71 -19.52 13.88
N VAL A 86 20.70 -19.62 14.75
CA VAL A 86 20.89 -19.61 16.20
C VAL A 86 20.98 -21.04 16.77
N GLY A 87 20.26 -21.99 16.18
CA GLY A 87 20.22 -23.39 16.63
C GLY A 87 21.48 -24.19 16.30
N GLU A 88 22.11 -23.97 15.14
CA GLU A 88 23.35 -24.64 14.75
C GLU A 88 24.50 -24.42 15.76
N PRO A 89 24.90 -23.18 16.11
CA PRO A 89 25.97 -22.97 17.09
C PRO A 89 25.60 -23.50 18.47
N ILE A 90 24.32 -23.44 18.89
CA ILE A 90 23.87 -24.04 20.16
C ILE A 90 24.02 -25.57 20.14
N PHE A 91 23.65 -26.23 19.05
CA PHE A 91 23.80 -27.67 18.89
C PHE A 91 25.27 -28.08 18.88
N LEU A 92 26.13 -27.34 18.17
CA LEU A 92 27.57 -27.59 18.13
C LEU A 92 28.23 -27.39 19.50
N ILE A 93 27.88 -26.34 20.24
CA ILE A 93 28.37 -26.12 21.61
C ILE A 93 27.90 -27.25 22.55
N GLY A 94 26.62 -27.64 22.47
CA GLY A 94 26.09 -28.76 23.26
C GLY A 94 26.78 -30.09 22.96
N TYR A 95 27.03 -30.37 21.67
CA TYR A 95 27.76 -31.56 21.22
C TYR A 95 29.22 -31.54 21.71
N LEU A 96 29.93 -30.41 21.61
CA LEU A 96 31.30 -30.28 22.10
C LEU A 96 31.40 -30.42 23.63
N ILE A 97 30.42 -29.90 24.38
CA ILE A 97 30.33 -30.12 25.83
C ILE A 97 30.10 -31.60 26.14
N TRP A 98 29.17 -32.26 25.44
CA TRP A 98 28.89 -33.68 25.64
C TRP A 98 30.11 -34.56 25.33
N VAL A 99 30.80 -34.32 24.21
CA VAL A 99 32.06 -34.98 23.88
C VAL A 99 33.12 -34.69 24.94
N PHE A 100 33.27 -33.45 25.42
CA PHE A 100 34.25 -33.13 26.46
C PHE A 100 33.98 -33.85 27.80
N VAL A 101 32.71 -34.03 28.17
CA VAL A 101 32.32 -34.78 29.38
C VAL A 101 32.55 -36.29 29.18
N ASP A 102 32.05 -36.88 28.10
CA ASP A 102 32.23 -38.31 27.81
C ASP A 102 33.71 -38.67 27.64
N VAL A 103 34.50 -37.81 26.99
CA VAL A 103 35.96 -37.97 26.89
C VAL A 103 36.63 -37.88 28.26
N ASN A 104 36.27 -36.95 29.14
CA ASN A 104 36.84 -36.88 30.50
C ASN A 104 36.50 -38.12 31.35
N GLU A 105 35.23 -38.54 31.35
CA GLU A 105 34.80 -39.74 32.10
C GLU A 105 35.44 -41.01 31.55
N ARG A 106 35.55 -41.14 30.22
CA ARG A 106 36.22 -42.29 29.59
C ARG A 106 37.73 -42.24 29.68
N PHE A 107 38.38 -41.08 29.77
CA PHE A 107 39.84 -40.98 29.95
C PHE A 107 40.30 -41.74 31.22
N GLY A 108 39.49 -41.69 32.28
CA GLY A 108 39.71 -42.45 33.51
C GLY A 108 39.70 -43.98 33.33
N GLN A 109 39.06 -44.50 32.27
CA GLN A 109 39.06 -45.93 31.93
C GLN A 109 40.01 -46.28 30.77
N TRP A 110 40.22 -45.38 29.82
CA TRP A 110 41.15 -45.55 28.69
C TRP A 110 42.58 -45.85 29.13
N TRP A 111 43.03 -45.34 30.28
CA TRP A 111 44.35 -45.65 30.83
C TRP A 111 44.56 -47.15 31.17
N SER A 112 43.48 -47.95 31.18
CA SER A 112 43.52 -49.40 31.38
C SER A 112 43.35 -50.24 30.11
N ARG A 113 42.97 -49.62 28.97
CA ARG A 113 42.46 -50.35 27.79
C ARG A 113 42.80 -49.61 26.50
N SER A 114 43.58 -50.27 25.63
CA SER A 114 43.93 -49.76 24.31
C SER A 114 42.68 -49.63 23.42
N ALA A 115 42.10 -48.44 23.38
CA ALA A 115 40.97 -48.14 22.51
C ALA A 115 41.41 -48.11 21.03
N THR A 116 40.52 -48.53 20.13
CA THR A 116 40.78 -48.53 18.69
C THR A 116 40.24 -47.25 18.04
N TRP A 117 40.70 -46.96 16.83
CA TRP A 117 40.25 -45.79 16.07
C TRP A 117 38.74 -45.84 15.74
N ASP A 118 38.12 -47.02 15.78
CA ASP A 118 36.70 -47.24 15.50
C ASP A 118 35.78 -46.47 16.46
N ASP A 119 36.17 -46.38 17.75
CA ASP A 119 35.44 -45.59 18.76
C ASP A 119 35.38 -44.10 18.37
N TYR A 120 36.45 -43.54 17.80
CA TYR A 120 36.48 -42.16 17.32
C TYR A 120 35.69 -41.98 16.02
N PHE A 121 35.75 -42.95 15.11
CA PHE A 121 34.99 -42.92 13.86
C PHE A 121 33.47 -43.07 14.05
N ALA A 122 32.99 -43.55 15.21
CA ALA A 122 31.56 -43.54 15.53
C ALA A 122 31.02 -42.12 15.81
N TYR A 123 31.80 -41.26 16.47
CA TYR A 123 31.35 -39.92 16.89
C TYR A 123 31.51 -38.86 15.80
N LEU A 124 32.60 -38.88 15.04
CA LEU A 124 32.92 -37.84 14.04
C LEU A 124 31.91 -37.62 12.89
N PRO A 125 31.27 -38.64 12.28
CA PRO A 125 30.41 -38.45 11.11
C PRO A 125 29.02 -37.90 11.44
N VAL A 126 28.50 -38.16 12.65
CA VAL A 126 27.16 -37.72 13.07
C VAL A 126 26.99 -36.18 13.03
N PRO A 127 27.85 -35.36 13.68
CA PRO A 127 27.74 -33.91 13.60
C PRO A 127 27.98 -33.40 12.17
N LEU A 128 28.88 -34.02 11.39
CA LEU A 128 29.11 -33.62 10.00
C LEU A 128 27.87 -33.79 9.13
N VAL A 129 27.13 -34.90 9.27
CA VAL A 129 25.86 -35.12 8.58
C VAL A 129 24.81 -34.09 9.02
N VAL A 130 24.73 -33.78 10.32
CA VAL A 130 23.79 -32.75 10.83
C VAL A 130 24.13 -31.36 10.27
N ILE A 131 25.40 -30.93 10.28
CA ILE A 131 25.85 -29.65 9.71
C ILE A 131 25.51 -29.58 8.22
N VAL A 132 25.81 -30.62 7.44
CA VAL A 132 25.51 -30.64 5.99
C VAL A 132 24.01 -30.54 5.73
N VAL A 133 23.18 -31.25 6.48
CA VAL A 133 21.71 -31.18 6.33
C VAL A 133 21.19 -29.79 6.74
N CYS A 134 21.62 -29.24 7.88
CA CYS A 134 21.24 -27.90 8.34
C CYS A 134 21.65 -26.81 7.34
N GLY A 135 22.88 -26.86 6.81
CA GLY A 135 23.37 -25.91 5.80
C GLY A 135 22.60 -26.00 4.48
N ILE A 136 22.17 -27.19 4.05
CA ILE A 136 21.27 -27.35 2.90
C ILE A 136 19.91 -26.68 3.18
N PHE A 137 19.33 -26.86 4.37
CA PHE A 137 18.09 -26.18 4.75
C PHE A 137 18.25 -24.66 4.84
N GLU A 138 19.33 -24.14 5.42
CA GLU A 138 19.58 -22.70 5.50
C GLU A 138 19.79 -22.07 4.12
N TYR A 139 20.51 -22.76 3.22
CA TYR A 139 20.65 -22.35 1.81
C TYR A 139 19.29 -22.30 1.10
N LEU A 140 18.46 -23.35 1.23
CA LEU A 140 17.15 -23.40 0.59
C LEU A 140 16.19 -22.32 1.12
N LEU A 141 16.18 -22.07 2.44
CA LEU A 141 15.41 -20.99 3.05
C LEU A 141 15.89 -19.61 2.57
N SER A 142 17.21 -19.37 2.60
CA SER A 142 17.83 -18.13 2.11
C SER A 142 17.52 -17.87 0.63
N LYS A 143 17.58 -18.91 -0.21
CA LYS A 143 17.21 -18.85 -1.62
C LYS A 143 15.75 -18.43 -1.80
N ARG A 144 14.82 -19.00 -1.03
CA ARG A 144 13.39 -18.66 -1.10
C ARG A 144 13.08 -17.24 -0.59
N VAL A 145 13.76 -16.78 0.46
CA VAL A 145 13.63 -15.38 0.93
C VAL A 145 14.08 -14.39 -0.15
N ASN A 146 15.23 -14.63 -0.78
CA ASN A 146 15.77 -13.78 -1.85
C ASN A 146 14.88 -13.78 -3.12
N ASP A 147 14.32 -14.94 -3.48
CA ASP A 147 13.36 -15.12 -4.58
C ASP A 147 12.07 -14.31 -4.35
N ILE A 148 11.54 -14.32 -3.13
CA ILE A 148 10.35 -13.52 -2.75
C ILE A 148 10.64 -12.02 -2.80
N ASP A 149 11.70 -11.53 -2.13
CA ASP A 149 12.00 -10.08 -2.09
C ASP A 149 12.35 -9.51 -3.50
N SER A 150 13.06 -10.28 -4.34
CA SER A 150 13.39 -9.85 -5.71
C SER A 150 12.15 -9.85 -6.63
N THR A 151 11.28 -10.85 -6.51
CA THR A 151 10.03 -10.92 -7.28
C THR A 151 9.04 -9.82 -6.85
N ALA A 152 8.92 -9.55 -5.54
CA ALA A 152 8.06 -8.49 -5.00
C ALA A 152 8.37 -7.11 -5.63
N ALA A 153 9.65 -6.74 -5.71
CA ALA A 153 10.08 -5.51 -6.36
C ALA A 153 9.78 -5.49 -7.87
N SER A 154 9.78 -6.65 -8.52
CA SER A 154 9.44 -6.77 -9.95
C SER A 154 7.93 -6.60 -10.21
N GLU A 155 7.08 -7.19 -9.37
CA GLU A 155 5.63 -7.08 -9.46
C GLU A 155 5.14 -5.69 -9.01
N TYR A 156 5.81 -5.02 -8.05
CA TYR A 156 5.52 -3.62 -7.75
C TYR A 156 5.74 -2.72 -8.99
N ARG A 157 6.81 -2.95 -9.76
CA ARG A 157 7.05 -2.27 -11.06
C ARG A 157 6.04 -2.65 -12.14
N ARG A 158 5.33 -3.79 -12.02
CA ARG A 158 4.23 -4.20 -12.90
C ARG A 158 2.93 -3.52 -12.49
N TYR A 159 2.61 -3.51 -11.21
CA TYR A 159 1.50 -2.79 -10.58
C TYR A 159 1.55 -1.29 -10.90
N LYS A 160 2.70 -0.63 -10.66
CA LYS A 160 2.91 0.80 -10.95
C LYS A 160 2.71 1.14 -12.44
N ARG A 161 3.00 0.20 -13.36
CA ARG A 161 2.71 0.34 -14.80
C ARG A 161 1.23 0.14 -15.14
N LYS A 162 0.54 -0.86 -14.55
CA LYS A 162 -0.92 -1.06 -14.74
C LYS A 162 -1.71 0.18 -14.31
N MET A 163 -1.32 0.79 -13.19
CA MET A 163 -1.92 2.03 -12.66
C MET A 163 -1.57 3.30 -13.47
N GLY A 164 -0.87 3.21 -14.61
CA GLY A 164 -0.51 4.35 -15.45
C GLY A 164 0.55 5.30 -14.86
N ILE A 165 1.19 4.94 -13.73
CA ILE A 165 2.11 5.79 -12.96
C ILE A 165 3.53 5.78 -13.56
N GLY A 166 3.62 5.71 -14.89
CA GLY A 166 4.86 5.71 -15.67
C GLY A 166 5.50 7.09 -15.79
N GLY A 167 5.75 7.76 -14.66
CA GLY A 167 6.38 9.10 -14.65
C GLY A 167 6.32 9.86 -13.33
N ILE A 168 5.58 9.39 -12.32
CA ILE A 168 5.54 10.05 -11.01
C ILE A 168 6.65 9.47 -10.12
N GLN A 169 7.65 10.30 -9.81
CA GLN A 169 8.61 10.06 -8.73
C GLN A 169 7.83 9.97 -7.41
N SER A 170 8.16 8.98 -6.57
CA SER A 170 7.44 8.77 -5.31
C SER A 170 7.72 9.92 -4.35
N SER A 171 6.73 10.77 -4.05
CA SER A 171 6.82 11.86 -3.07
C SER A 171 6.76 11.34 -1.63
N SER A 172 7.70 10.47 -1.26
CA SER A 172 7.85 9.93 0.09
C SER A 172 8.51 10.96 1.01
N SER A 173 7.75 11.96 1.48
CA SER A 173 8.27 13.02 2.36
C SER A 173 7.22 13.59 3.33
N ILE A 174 6.38 12.73 3.94
CA ILE A 174 5.54 13.09 5.10
C ILE A 174 5.52 11.93 6.13
N PHE A 175 6.65 11.69 6.80
CA PHE A 175 6.78 11.81 8.26
C PHE A 175 8.27 11.71 8.66
N SER A 176 8.62 12.14 9.87
CA SER A 176 9.90 12.09 10.60
C SER A 176 11.14 11.49 9.90
N ASP A 177 12.29 12.16 9.86
CA ASP A 177 13.06 12.46 11.08
C ASP A 177 13.84 13.78 11.08
N SER A 178 14.04 14.31 12.29
CA SER A 178 14.98 15.40 12.57
C SER A 178 16.39 14.84 12.82
N ASN A 179 17.41 15.60 12.39
CA ASN A 179 18.84 15.40 12.70
C ASN A 179 19.55 14.20 12.05
N SER A 180 20.11 14.41 10.85
CA SER A 180 21.52 14.08 10.62
C SER A 180 22.21 15.10 9.68
N LYS A 181 23.54 15.06 9.62
CA LYS A 181 24.41 16.18 9.23
C LYS A 181 24.73 16.18 7.73
N ASN A 182 25.20 17.34 7.25
CA ASN A 182 25.77 17.56 5.91
C ASN A 182 26.65 16.40 5.40
N LEU A 183 26.36 15.94 4.18
CA LEU A 183 27.33 15.36 3.25
C LEU A 183 26.83 15.62 1.83
N GLY A 184 27.61 16.36 1.04
CA GLY A 184 27.20 16.80 -0.30
C GLY A 184 27.59 15.81 -1.40
N TYR A 185 26.75 15.69 -2.42
CA TYR A 185 27.17 15.16 -3.72
C TYR A 185 26.62 16.04 -4.84
N SER A 186 27.40 16.23 -5.91
CA SER A 186 27.13 17.25 -6.93
C SER A 186 26.80 16.62 -8.29
N SER A 187 26.00 17.39 -9.04
CA SER A 187 25.88 17.38 -10.51
C SER A 187 25.00 16.33 -11.21
N LYS A 188 23.93 16.87 -11.80
CA LYS A 188 23.48 16.69 -13.20
C LYS A 188 22.98 15.31 -13.68
N ALA A 189 21.65 15.22 -13.79
CA ALA A 189 21.03 14.89 -15.07
C ALA A 189 19.82 15.82 -15.31
N ASN A 190 19.80 16.56 -16.42
CA ASN A 190 18.62 17.36 -16.80
C ASN A 190 17.65 16.47 -17.59
N PRO A 191 16.35 16.39 -17.22
CA PRO A 191 15.36 15.75 -18.07
C PRO A 191 15.15 16.54 -19.38
N PRO A 192 14.73 15.88 -20.47
CA PRO A 192 14.62 16.53 -21.78
C PRO A 192 13.58 17.64 -21.77
N ARG A 193 13.91 18.76 -22.41
CA ARG A 193 12.98 19.88 -22.63
C ARG A 193 11.93 19.49 -23.68
N THR A 194 10.82 18.89 -23.25
CA THR A 194 9.61 18.85 -24.07
C THR A 194 9.18 20.28 -24.40
N SER A 195 9.14 20.60 -25.68
CA SER A 195 8.85 21.93 -26.20
C SER A 195 7.47 22.40 -25.73
N ILE A 196 7.41 23.62 -25.18
CA ILE A 196 6.13 24.28 -24.89
C ILE A 196 5.43 24.50 -26.25
N PRO A 197 4.22 23.98 -26.48
CA PRO A 197 3.50 24.25 -27.72
C PRO A 197 3.20 25.74 -27.81
N ALA A 198 3.24 26.30 -29.02
CA ALA A 198 3.04 27.73 -29.22
C ALA A 198 1.77 28.23 -28.49
N ASN A 199 1.91 29.35 -27.79
CA ASN A 199 0.86 30.00 -26.97
C ASN A 199 0.43 29.22 -25.70
N GLY A 200 1.03 28.07 -25.41
CA GLY A 200 0.83 27.34 -24.15
C GLY A 200 1.42 28.05 -22.93
N TRP A 201 0.91 27.75 -21.73
CA TRP A 201 1.35 28.34 -20.47
C TRP A 201 1.82 27.26 -19.48
N ARG A 202 2.78 27.59 -18.61
CA ARG A 202 3.23 26.70 -17.54
C ARG A 202 2.56 27.10 -16.22
N CYS A 203 1.98 26.14 -15.53
CA CYS A 203 1.40 26.33 -14.20
C CYS A 203 2.51 26.58 -13.17
N PRO A 204 2.44 27.63 -12.33
CA PRO A 204 3.43 27.86 -11.29
C PRO A 204 3.43 26.73 -10.23
N ASP A 205 2.26 26.37 -9.70
CA ASP A 205 2.10 25.44 -8.57
C ASP A 205 2.65 24.03 -8.81
N CYS A 206 2.56 23.52 -10.04
CA CYS A 206 2.86 22.12 -10.37
C CYS A 206 3.74 21.94 -11.61
N GLY A 207 4.26 23.02 -12.21
CA GLY A 207 5.14 22.99 -13.37
C GLY A 207 4.54 22.43 -14.68
N ARG A 208 3.30 21.95 -14.69
CA ARG A 208 2.62 21.37 -15.86
C ARG A 208 2.43 22.44 -16.95
N VAL A 209 2.69 22.06 -18.20
CA VAL A 209 2.38 22.89 -19.38
C VAL A 209 0.95 22.59 -19.83
N ASN A 210 0.16 23.63 -20.02
CA ASN A 210 -1.23 23.60 -20.48
C ASN A 210 -1.34 24.35 -21.82
N ALA A 211 -2.30 23.97 -22.67
CA ALA A 211 -2.56 24.66 -23.93
C ALA A 211 -3.14 26.07 -23.70
N SER A 212 -3.04 26.94 -24.72
CA SER A 212 -3.43 28.36 -24.66
C SER A 212 -4.85 28.59 -24.12
N TYR A 213 -5.80 27.78 -24.58
CA TYR A 213 -7.23 27.82 -24.29
C TYR A 213 -7.62 27.24 -22.91
N VAL A 214 -6.71 26.56 -22.21
CA VAL A 214 -6.99 25.95 -20.90
C VAL A 214 -6.90 27.02 -19.82
N GLY A 215 -8.05 27.50 -19.32
CA GLY A 215 -8.12 28.55 -18.29
C GLY A 215 -7.74 28.11 -16.87
N THR A 216 -7.74 26.80 -16.58
CA THR A 216 -7.44 26.22 -15.26
C THR A 216 -6.61 24.95 -15.42
N CYS A 217 -5.51 24.86 -14.68
CA CYS A 217 -4.66 23.66 -14.65
C CYS A 217 -5.37 22.51 -13.91
N ALA A 218 -5.00 21.27 -14.23
CA ALA A 218 -5.53 20.07 -13.57
C ALA A 218 -5.25 19.99 -12.04
N CYS A 219 -4.38 20.84 -11.49
CA CYS A 219 -4.16 21.01 -10.05
C CYS A 219 -5.13 22.03 -9.39
N GLY A 220 -6.06 22.63 -10.13
CA GLY A 220 -7.01 23.64 -9.66
C GLY A 220 -6.57 25.11 -9.88
N ARG A 221 -5.28 25.36 -10.13
CA ARG A 221 -4.73 26.72 -10.36
C ARG A 221 -5.28 27.33 -11.66
N ARG A 222 -6.00 28.45 -11.55
CA ARG A 222 -6.40 29.30 -12.69
C ARG A 222 -5.19 29.99 -13.33
N LYS A 223 -5.26 30.26 -14.64
CA LYS A 223 -4.17 30.84 -15.46
C LYS A 223 -3.73 32.26 -15.07
N ASN A 224 -4.64 33.04 -14.49
CA ASN A 224 -4.48 34.48 -14.22
C ASN A 224 -4.67 34.80 -12.71
N SER A 225 -4.16 33.96 -11.81
CA SER A 225 -4.49 34.03 -10.36
C SER A 225 -3.43 33.38 -9.49
#